data_AF-A0A2H3GWM8-F1
#
_entry.id   AF-A0A2H3GWM8-F1
#
_cell.length_a   1.000
_cell.length_b   1.000
_cell.length_c   1.000
_cell.angle_alpha   90.00
_cell.angle_beta   90.00
_cell.angle_gamma   90.00
#
_symmetry.space_group_name_H-M   'P 1'
#
loop_
_entity.id
_entity.type
_entity.pdbx_description
1 polymer ?
#
loop_
_entity_poly.entity_id
_entity_poly.type
_entity_poly.pdbx_seq_one_letter_code
_entity_poly.pdbx_strand_id
1 'polypeptide(L)'
;MAITFFSLPGELRDRVYRHYFEVDGGYVHDAESDTLKTVDNRPVNLSLLYTCRDIAGEAKHLPLLVNPIHFKTLYRPELNNLAGCFNIVSSTYHLLKSELTLLLAHSGAMTPEVRTQLALKFPNFGSYGPPSSQDLSHLDDEVDPDPDFIHLMRSYMCYETRNVLESNANICYLSSNYYRGFSRFNGPPLADTSFWWFKGFWEAEGSLSSALQLMATHKPAIFNHQIYETFPHWIWSFPPDEFLNLRFEHWEIPSPVKVKHAMKLLAIGDVWHLPNVWHEARPCCSADDGDYLSAVHRAHRHYPVVSSVLCREKIRFSAVANAIRFLETRLSPKQRLDIRSLILHEGLPSVNQPSAHAQGLAPFYRENPHLRVERRVDLMGCVYATLASPSCVANHSQSPDDQPETLRPFPHELRRRITQWLLDALAVTEVGIPVDAYTLVIQAGSYQDYFTDQFQRQIHQEIAWHKAFKVLNQDYPFNGPVHKLHQDVQLTMIDPQEVDAVETLLNGTSPILRADFNIGVAQEYDSIINDTGHLHVGDWKFKKYCTLSDSFERPTHEVDYRTRLSQNFEIQTD
;
A
#
# COMPACT_ATOMS: atom_id res chain seq x y z
N MET A 1 15.67 -46.90 43.67
CA MET A 1 14.33 -46.39 43.29
C MET A 1 14.37 -46.09 41.80
N ALA A 2 13.30 -46.40 41.06
CA ALA A 2 13.16 -45.90 39.70
C ALA A 2 12.66 -44.45 39.79
N ILE A 3 13.43 -43.50 39.26
CA ILE A 3 12.97 -42.11 39.12
C ILE A 3 11.95 -42.09 37.98
N THR A 4 10.71 -41.73 38.27
CA THR A 4 9.66 -41.54 37.27
C THR A 4 9.63 -40.09 36.80
N PHE A 5 9.18 -39.81 35.58
CA PHE A 5 9.16 -38.44 35.06
C PHE A 5 8.36 -37.47 35.95
N PHE A 6 7.22 -37.90 36.52
CA PHE A 6 6.43 -37.10 37.46
C PHE A 6 7.04 -36.94 38.86
N SER A 7 8.10 -37.69 39.20
CA SER A 7 8.89 -37.45 40.43
C SER A 7 9.89 -36.30 40.29
N LEU A 8 10.13 -35.79 39.08
CA LEU A 8 10.90 -34.57 38.86
C LEU A 8 10.09 -33.34 39.34
N PRO A 9 10.72 -32.30 39.92
CA PRO A 9 10.08 -31.00 40.16
C PRO A 9 9.47 -30.41 38.89
N GLY A 10 8.40 -29.62 39.05
CA GLY A 10 7.66 -29.00 37.93
C GLY A 10 8.55 -28.17 37.01
N GLU A 11 9.53 -27.45 37.56
CA GLU A 11 10.52 -26.66 36.81
C GLU A 11 11.40 -27.52 35.87
N LEU A 12 11.74 -28.75 36.28
CA LEU A 12 12.50 -29.67 35.43
C LEU A 12 11.61 -30.32 34.38
N ARG A 13 10.34 -30.63 34.70
CA ARG A 13 9.36 -31.10 33.70
C ARG A 13 9.13 -30.04 32.64
N ASP A 14 8.91 -28.79 33.04
CA ASP A 14 8.75 -27.64 32.15
C ASP A 14 9.94 -27.46 31.19
N ARG A 15 11.18 -27.53 31.69
CA ARG A 15 12.38 -27.51 30.83
C ARG A 15 12.40 -28.64 29.81
N VAL A 16 12.01 -29.86 30.20
CA VAL A 16 11.90 -31.01 29.27
C VAL A 16 10.80 -30.78 28.23
N TYR A 17 9.64 -30.27 28.64
CA TYR A 17 8.55 -29.96 27.71
C TYR A 17 8.94 -28.86 26.72
N ARG A 18 9.57 -27.77 27.20
CA ARG A 18 10.08 -26.69 26.35
C ARG A 18 11.03 -27.24 25.29
N HIS A 19 12.04 -28.01 25.68
CA HIS A 19 12.97 -28.64 24.76
C HIS A 19 12.32 -29.64 23.79
N TYR A 20 11.19 -30.24 24.14
CA TYR A 20 10.42 -31.11 23.23
C TYR A 20 9.62 -30.33 22.18
N PHE A 21 9.02 -29.20 22.56
CA PHE A 21 8.14 -28.42 21.68
C PHE A 21 8.85 -27.31 20.90
N GLU A 22 10.04 -26.89 21.33
CA GLU A 22 10.91 -25.96 20.62
C GLU A 22 11.43 -26.59 19.32
N VAL A 23 11.22 -25.88 18.21
CA VAL A 23 11.64 -26.28 16.87
C VAL A 23 12.55 -25.20 16.31
N ASP A 24 13.66 -25.60 15.70
CA ASP A 24 14.58 -24.67 15.06
C ASP A 24 13.88 -23.88 13.94
N GLY A 25 14.02 -22.55 13.97
CA GLY A 25 13.26 -21.63 13.13
C GLY A 25 11.74 -21.56 13.39
N GLY A 26 11.20 -22.30 14.36
CA GLY A 26 9.79 -22.24 14.77
C GLY A 26 8.78 -22.80 13.75
N TYR A 27 7.62 -22.15 13.67
CA TYR A 27 6.49 -22.58 12.84
C TYR A 27 6.24 -21.63 11.67
N VAL A 28 5.77 -22.18 10.56
CA VAL A 28 5.40 -21.44 9.34
C VAL A 28 3.93 -21.71 9.03
N HIS A 29 3.18 -20.66 8.67
CA HIS A 29 1.85 -20.78 8.11
C HIS A 29 1.90 -21.34 6.69
N ASP A 30 1.19 -22.43 6.47
CA ASP A 30 1.02 -23.06 5.17
C ASP A 30 -0.25 -22.56 4.48
N ALA A 31 -0.09 -21.84 3.37
CA ALA A 31 -1.20 -21.23 2.65
C ALA A 31 -2.18 -22.24 2.03
N GLU A 32 -1.71 -23.45 1.68
CA GLU A 32 -2.50 -24.48 1.00
C GLU A 32 -3.43 -25.19 2.00
N SER A 33 -2.86 -25.80 3.06
CA SER A 33 -3.62 -26.50 4.10
C SER A 33 -4.27 -25.57 5.11
N ASP A 34 -3.84 -24.30 5.18
CA ASP A 34 -4.23 -23.30 6.18
C ASP A 34 -3.96 -23.78 7.62
N THR A 35 -2.79 -24.40 7.83
CA THR A 35 -2.30 -24.91 9.12
C THR A 35 -0.89 -24.39 9.43
N LEU A 36 -0.39 -24.65 10.64
CA LEU A 36 1.02 -24.45 10.95
C LEU A 36 1.83 -25.73 10.66
N LYS A 37 3.03 -25.54 10.12
CA LYS A 37 4.05 -26.57 9.90
C LYS A 37 5.38 -26.09 10.49
N THR A 38 6.37 -26.96 10.59
CA THR A 38 7.76 -26.56 10.89
C THR A 38 8.43 -25.93 9.65
N VAL A 39 9.58 -25.28 9.82
CA VAL A 39 10.33 -24.65 8.70
C VAL A 39 10.74 -25.66 7.63
N ASP A 40 11.02 -26.92 8.01
CA ASP A 40 11.29 -28.03 7.09
C ASP A 40 10.02 -28.72 6.54
N ASN A 41 8.87 -28.02 6.55
CA ASN A 41 7.58 -28.44 5.99
C ASN A 41 7.00 -29.73 6.60
N ARG A 42 7.35 -30.05 7.85
CA ARG A 42 6.78 -31.19 8.59
C ARG A 42 5.58 -30.76 9.45
N PRO A 43 4.64 -31.68 9.78
CA PRO A 43 3.58 -31.39 10.74
C PRO A 43 4.13 -31.05 12.13
N VAL A 44 3.51 -30.11 12.83
CA VAL A 44 3.87 -29.76 14.22
C VAL A 44 3.66 -30.99 15.13
N ASN A 45 4.72 -31.40 15.82
CA ASN A 45 4.68 -32.60 16.65
C ASN A 45 4.02 -32.35 18.02
N LEU A 46 2.72 -32.61 18.09
CA LEU A 46 1.93 -32.51 19.33
C LEU A 46 1.80 -33.84 20.08
N SER A 47 2.51 -34.90 19.66
CA SER A 47 2.31 -36.28 20.16
C SER A 47 2.38 -36.40 21.68
N LEU A 48 3.31 -35.67 22.32
CA LEU A 48 3.47 -35.65 23.77
C LEU A 48 2.20 -35.19 24.51
N LEU A 49 1.44 -34.23 23.97
CA LEU A 49 0.18 -33.76 24.57
C LEU A 49 -0.93 -34.84 24.55
N TYR A 50 -0.82 -35.84 23.69
CA TYR A 50 -1.79 -36.93 23.59
C TYR A 50 -1.44 -38.16 24.45
N THR A 51 -0.31 -38.12 25.19
CA THR A 51 0.15 -39.25 26.01
C THR A 51 -0.63 -39.41 27.32
N CYS A 52 -0.84 -38.32 28.07
CA CYS A 52 -1.70 -38.32 29.26
C CYS A 52 -2.27 -36.94 29.59
N ARG A 53 -3.29 -36.90 30.45
CA ARG A 53 -3.97 -35.65 30.85
C ARG A 53 -3.10 -34.68 31.63
N ASP A 54 -2.15 -35.18 32.42
CA ASP A 54 -1.29 -34.34 33.26
C ASP A 54 -0.28 -33.56 32.39
N ILE A 55 0.39 -34.27 31.45
CA ILE A 55 1.25 -33.64 30.44
C ILE A 55 0.46 -32.66 29.56
N ALA A 56 -0.75 -33.03 29.12
CA ALA A 56 -1.62 -32.12 28.39
C ALA A 56 -1.99 -30.87 29.22
N GLY A 57 -2.25 -31.04 30.51
CA GLY A 57 -2.56 -29.96 31.44
C GLY A 57 -1.39 -28.98 31.61
N GLU A 58 -0.19 -29.52 31.84
CA GLU A 58 1.04 -28.77 32.06
C GLU A 58 1.56 -28.11 30.78
N ALA A 59 1.53 -28.79 29.63
CA ALA A 59 2.34 -28.42 28.47
C ALA A 59 1.57 -27.90 27.25
N LYS A 60 0.23 -27.96 27.19
CA LYS A 60 -0.59 -27.55 26.01
C LYS A 60 -0.33 -26.13 25.47
N HIS A 61 0.18 -25.25 26.31
CA HIS A 61 0.46 -23.85 26.00
C HIS A 61 1.85 -23.65 25.35
N LEU A 62 2.77 -24.58 25.59
CA LEU A 62 4.17 -24.45 25.18
C LEU A 62 4.40 -24.41 23.66
N PRO A 63 3.69 -25.16 22.79
CA PRO A 63 3.93 -25.13 21.35
C PRO A 63 3.91 -23.72 20.73
N LEU A 64 2.96 -22.87 21.14
CA LEU A 64 2.86 -21.49 20.64
C LEU A 64 3.71 -20.49 21.47
N LEU A 65 4.09 -20.87 22.68
CA LEU A 65 4.88 -20.03 23.60
C LEU A 65 6.36 -19.97 23.24
N VAL A 66 6.94 -21.10 22.81
CA VAL A 66 8.39 -21.21 22.57
C VAL A 66 8.79 -21.06 21.11
N ASN A 67 7.84 -21.09 20.18
CA ASN A 67 8.11 -21.00 18.74
C ASN A 67 7.60 -19.68 18.14
N PRO A 68 8.41 -18.95 17.36
CA PRO A 68 7.91 -17.88 16.50
C PRO A 68 6.98 -18.47 15.42
N ILE A 69 5.99 -17.69 14.99
CA ILE A 69 5.09 -18.05 13.89
C ILE A 69 5.36 -17.13 12.69
N HIS A 70 5.80 -17.73 11.59
CA HIS A 70 6.12 -17.04 10.35
C HIS A 70 4.91 -17.01 9.40
N PHE A 71 4.54 -15.82 8.93
CA PHE A 71 3.55 -15.61 7.88
C PHE A 71 4.21 -15.01 6.64
N LYS A 72 3.68 -15.35 5.46
CA LYS A 72 4.06 -14.77 4.17
C LYS A 72 2.83 -14.16 3.51
N THR A 73 3.05 -13.34 2.48
CA THR A 73 1.99 -12.87 1.58
C THR A 73 1.17 -14.04 1.04
N LEU A 74 -0.15 -13.90 1.04
CA LEU A 74 -1.08 -14.97 0.73
C LEU A 74 -1.51 -14.89 -0.73
N TYR A 75 -1.01 -15.82 -1.55
CA TYR A 75 -1.57 -16.15 -2.84
C TYR A 75 -2.34 -17.48 -2.74
N ARG A 76 -3.57 -17.50 -3.26
CA ARG A 76 -4.35 -18.72 -3.54
C ARG A 76 -5.17 -18.48 -4.81
N PRO A 77 -5.18 -19.39 -5.80
CA PRO A 77 -5.98 -19.22 -7.03
C PRO A 77 -7.47 -18.94 -6.76
N GLU A 78 -8.05 -19.59 -5.75
CA GLU A 78 -9.45 -19.37 -5.32
C GLU A 78 -9.72 -17.95 -4.82
N LEU A 79 -8.70 -17.26 -4.29
CA LEU A 79 -8.81 -15.90 -3.74
C LEU A 79 -8.41 -14.81 -4.74
N ASN A 80 -7.89 -15.16 -5.92
CA ASN A 80 -7.32 -14.21 -6.87
C ASN A 80 -8.36 -13.19 -7.39
N ASN A 81 -9.56 -13.66 -7.74
CA ASN A 81 -10.71 -12.80 -8.09
C ASN A 81 -11.12 -11.88 -6.95
N LEU A 82 -11.17 -12.41 -5.72
CA LEU A 82 -11.49 -11.62 -4.53
C LEU A 82 -10.45 -10.53 -4.32
N ALA A 83 -9.16 -10.86 -4.37
CA ALA A 83 -8.06 -9.92 -4.16
C ALA A 83 -8.06 -8.81 -5.23
N GLY A 84 -8.16 -9.17 -6.52
CA GLY A 84 -8.18 -8.18 -7.61
C GLY A 84 -9.37 -7.22 -7.53
N CYS A 85 -10.59 -7.75 -7.36
CA CYS A 85 -11.78 -6.92 -7.28
C CYS A 85 -11.83 -6.10 -5.97
N PHE A 86 -11.30 -6.63 -4.87
CA PHE A 86 -11.12 -5.87 -3.64
C PHE A 86 -10.17 -4.69 -3.84
N ASN A 87 -9.04 -4.89 -4.53
CA ASN A 87 -8.07 -3.83 -4.79
C ASN A 87 -8.72 -2.67 -5.57
N ILE A 88 -9.46 -2.97 -6.64
CA ILE A 88 -10.20 -1.96 -7.39
C ILE A 88 -11.25 -1.27 -6.53
N VAL A 89 -12.09 -2.01 -5.79
CA VAL A 89 -13.16 -1.45 -4.96
C VAL A 89 -12.59 -0.49 -3.92
N SER A 90 -11.56 -0.90 -3.19
CA SER A 90 -10.96 -0.06 -2.14
C SER A 90 -10.26 1.17 -2.70
N SER A 91 -9.45 1.04 -3.76
CA SER A 91 -8.80 2.19 -4.38
C SER A 91 -9.82 3.16 -4.98
N THR A 92 -10.89 2.66 -5.62
CA THR A 92 -12.02 3.48 -6.12
C THR A 92 -12.73 4.20 -4.98
N TYR A 93 -12.98 3.52 -3.86
CA TYR A 93 -13.56 4.15 -2.68
C TYR A 93 -12.63 5.23 -2.08
N HIS A 94 -11.32 4.97 -1.96
CA HIS A 94 -10.37 5.95 -1.43
C HIS A 94 -10.27 7.23 -2.27
N LEU A 95 -10.31 7.10 -3.60
CA LEU A 95 -10.42 8.20 -4.55
C LEU A 95 -11.67 9.06 -4.27
N LEU A 96 -12.85 8.43 -4.38
CA LEU A 96 -14.15 9.08 -4.18
C LEU A 96 -14.27 9.71 -2.79
N LYS A 97 -13.70 9.08 -1.77
CA LYS A 97 -13.67 9.59 -0.39
C LYS A 97 -12.89 10.91 -0.28
N SER A 98 -11.76 11.03 -0.98
CA SER A 98 -10.98 12.26 -1.06
C SER A 98 -11.75 13.36 -1.79
N GLU A 99 -12.26 13.06 -2.98
CA GLU A 99 -13.06 14.00 -3.80
C GLU A 99 -14.29 14.52 -3.07
N LEU A 100 -15.11 13.63 -2.51
CA LEU A 100 -16.31 14.02 -1.76
C LEU A 100 -15.95 14.88 -0.55
N THR A 101 -14.82 14.64 0.11
CA THR A 101 -14.36 15.50 1.21
C THR A 101 -14.11 16.93 0.72
N LEU A 102 -13.50 17.08 -0.47
CA LEU A 102 -13.26 18.38 -1.09
C LEU A 102 -14.56 19.04 -1.58
N LEU A 103 -15.42 18.32 -2.30
CA LEU A 103 -16.70 18.84 -2.81
C LEU A 103 -17.59 19.32 -1.64
N LEU A 104 -17.74 18.51 -0.60
CA LEU A 104 -18.48 18.90 0.61
C LEU A 104 -17.87 20.11 1.31
N ALA A 105 -16.54 20.24 1.34
CA ALA A 105 -15.89 21.42 1.89
C ALA A 105 -16.18 22.70 1.09
N HIS A 106 -16.20 22.63 -0.24
CA HIS A 106 -16.59 23.74 -1.12
C HIS A 106 -18.09 24.08 -0.97
N SER A 107 -18.95 23.07 -0.88
CA SER A 107 -20.39 23.20 -0.64
C SER A 107 -20.74 23.68 0.78
N GLY A 108 -19.76 24.09 1.60
CA GLY A 108 -19.96 24.68 2.92
C GLY A 108 -20.24 23.69 4.06
N ALA A 109 -20.01 22.39 3.84
CA ALA A 109 -20.17 21.39 4.89
C ALA A 109 -19.02 21.40 5.93
N MET A 110 -17.83 21.86 5.52
CA MET A 110 -16.63 21.96 6.36
C MET A 110 -16.65 23.22 7.24
N THR A 111 -17.52 23.23 8.27
CA THR A 111 -17.69 24.36 9.20
C THR A 111 -16.49 24.56 10.14
N PRO A 112 -16.37 25.71 10.83
CA PRO A 112 -15.34 25.92 11.84
C PRO A 112 -15.33 24.82 12.92
N GLU A 113 -16.50 24.37 13.38
CA GLU A 113 -16.64 23.34 14.40
C GLU A 113 -16.13 21.97 13.91
N VAL A 114 -16.38 21.63 12.64
CA VAL A 114 -15.82 20.43 12.00
C VAL A 114 -14.30 20.54 11.90
N ARG A 115 -13.77 21.69 11.48
CA ARG A 115 -12.31 21.95 11.42
C ARG A 115 -11.65 21.85 12.79
N THR A 116 -12.26 22.38 13.85
CA THR A 116 -11.75 22.26 15.23
C THR A 116 -11.75 20.81 15.70
N GLN A 117 -12.82 20.04 15.45
CA GLN A 117 -12.87 18.62 15.81
C GLN A 117 -11.82 17.79 15.06
N LEU A 118 -11.58 18.10 13.77
CA LEU A 118 -10.53 17.46 12.99
C LEU A 118 -9.13 17.84 13.49
N ALA A 119 -8.87 19.12 13.77
CA ALA A 119 -7.57 19.57 14.29
C ALA A 119 -7.24 19.01 15.69
N LEU A 120 -8.26 18.69 16.52
CA LEU A 120 -8.06 18.03 17.81
C LEU A 120 -7.61 16.57 17.67
N LYS A 121 -8.04 15.88 16.61
CA LYS A 121 -7.72 14.46 16.37
C LYS A 121 -6.52 14.27 15.43
N PHE A 122 -6.33 15.20 14.50
CA PHE A 122 -5.28 15.23 13.49
C PHE A 122 -4.69 16.66 13.45
N PRO A 123 -3.69 16.98 14.29
CA PRO A 123 -3.15 18.34 14.39
C PRO A 123 -2.63 18.90 13.05
N ASN A 124 -2.13 18.03 12.17
CA ASN A 124 -1.71 18.39 10.82
C ASN A 124 -2.86 18.89 9.92
N PHE A 125 -4.11 18.47 10.17
CA PHE A 125 -5.25 18.79 9.29
C PHE A 125 -5.47 20.31 9.10
N GLY A 126 -5.14 21.10 10.12
CA GLY A 126 -5.29 22.56 10.10
C GLY A 126 -4.28 23.30 9.21
N SER A 127 -3.19 22.66 8.77
CA SER A 127 -2.16 23.30 7.93
C SER A 127 -2.52 23.36 6.44
N TYR A 128 -3.67 22.82 6.05
CA TYR A 128 -4.08 22.65 4.66
C TYR A 128 -5.27 23.57 4.33
N GLY A 129 -5.03 24.55 3.44
CA GLY A 129 -6.10 25.36 2.87
C GLY A 129 -7.00 24.54 1.94
N PRO A 130 -8.29 24.91 1.78
CA PRO A 130 -9.09 24.34 0.70
C PRO A 130 -8.42 24.64 -0.66
N PRO A 131 -8.55 23.75 -1.67
CA PRO A 131 -8.06 24.03 -3.02
C PRO A 131 -8.65 25.34 -3.55
N SER A 132 -7.92 26.00 -4.44
CA SER A 132 -8.47 27.17 -5.14
C SER A 132 -9.40 26.70 -6.25
N SER A 133 -10.41 27.51 -6.60
CA SER A 133 -11.39 27.18 -7.64
C SER A 133 -10.82 27.06 -9.07
N GLN A 134 -9.51 27.28 -9.26
CA GLN A 134 -8.82 27.12 -10.54
C GLN A 134 -8.42 25.66 -10.84
N ASP A 135 -8.37 24.78 -9.84
CA ASP A 135 -8.07 23.34 -10.04
C ASP A 135 -9.27 22.57 -10.65
N LEU A 136 -10.42 23.23 -10.85
CA LEU A 136 -11.65 22.64 -11.38
C LEU A 136 -12.02 23.12 -12.80
N SER A 137 -11.25 24.03 -13.41
CA SER A 137 -11.63 24.74 -14.65
C SER A 137 -11.04 24.16 -15.95
N HIS A 138 -10.80 22.85 -16.01
CA HIS A 138 -10.37 22.17 -17.24
C HIS A 138 -11.49 21.27 -17.80
N LEU A 139 -12.53 21.92 -18.33
CA LEU A 139 -13.58 21.32 -19.16
C LEU A 139 -13.97 22.34 -20.25
N ASP A 140 -13.37 22.21 -21.43
CA ASP A 140 -13.93 22.66 -22.71
C ASP A 140 -13.23 21.92 -23.86
N ASP A 141 -13.97 21.70 -24.96
CA ASP A 141 -13.60 21.06 -26.25
C ASP A 141 -13.29 19.54 -26.32
N GLU A 142 -14.32 18.72 -26.59
CA GLU A 142 -14.50 17.88 -27.82
C GLU A 142 -15.52 16.72 -27.65
N VAL A 143 -15.99 16.15 -28.78
CA VAL A 143 -17.24 15.38 -28.96
C VAL A 143 -17.00 14.27 -30.02
N ASP A 144 -17.47 13.01 -29.96
CA ASP A 144 -18.43 12.26 -29.13
C ASP A 144 -17.95 10.79 -28.92
N PRO A 145 -18.42 10.07 -27.89
CA PRO A 145 -18.81 8.68 -28.11
C PRO A 145 -20.14 8.25 -27.43
N ASP A 146 -21.10 7.80 -28.25
CA ASP A 146 -22.21 6.85 -27.98
C ASP A 146 -23.12 7.14 -26.76
N PRO A 147 -24.42 7.48 -26.94
CA PRO A 147 -25.29 7.98 -25.86
C PRO A 147 -25.54 7.07 -24.63
N ASP A 148 -25.20 5.77 -24.66
CA ASP A 148 -25.33 4.86 -23.51
C ASP A 148 -24.00 4.65 -22.73
N PHE A 149 -22.92 5.34 -23.10
CA PHE A 149 -21.55 5.01 -22.67
C PHE A 149 -20.97 5.99 -21.63
N ILE A 150 -21.02 5.64 -20.34
CA ILE A 150 -20.28 6.34 -19.25
C ILE A 150 -20.70 7.81 -19.01
N HIS A 151 -21.54 8.40 -19.87
CA HIS A 151 -21.95 9.81 -19.84
C HIS A 151 -22.60 10.28 -18.54
N LEU A 152 -23.11 9.37 -17.70
CA LEU A 152 -23.64 9.70 -16.36
C LEU A 152 -22.63 9.52 -15.21
N MET A 153 -21.47 8.88 -15.42
CA MET A 153 -20.39 8.80 -14.42
C MET A 153 -19.66 10.14 -14.22
N ARG A 154 -19.99 11.18 -14.98
CA ARG A 154 -19.03 12.22 -15.39
C ARG A 154 -19.45 13.68 -15.14
N SER A 155 -20.62 13.97 -14.54
CA SER A 155 -21.09 15.36 -14.39
C SER A 155 -20.47 16.15 -13.23
N TYR A 156 -19.94 15.50 -12.18
CA TYR A 156 -19.34 16.19 -11.01
C TYR A 156 -18.04 15.57 -10.46
N MET A 157 -17.58 14.43 -10.99
CA MET A 157 -16.26 13.88 -10.64
C MET A 157 -15.17 14.77 -11.24
N CYS A 158 -14.13 15.11 -10.46
CA CYS A 158 -13.03 15.90 -11.01
C CYS A 158 -12.31 15.10 -12.12
N TYR A 159 -11.56 15.80 -12.96
CA TYR A 159 -10.84 15.18 -14.09
C TYR A 159 -9.87 14.07 -13.62
N GLU A 160 -9.50 14.05 -12.34
CA GLU A 160 -8.36 13.30 -11.85
C GLU A 160 -8.69 11.89 -11.35
N THR A 161 -9.73 11.62 -10.55
CA THR A 161 -10.05 10.19 -10.33
C THR A 161 -10.62 9.55 -11.59
N ARG A 162 -11.22 10.33 -12.49
CA ARG A 162 -11.53 9.90 -13.86
C ARG A 162 -10.26 9.45 -14.58
N ASN A 163 -9.23 10.31 -14.64
CA ASN A 163 -7.92 9.99 -15.20
C ASN A 163 -7.28 8.77 -14.52
N VAL A 164 -7.34 8.64 -13.18
CA VAL A 164 -6.80 7.46 -12.46
C VAL A 164 -7.53 6.16 -12.83
N LEU A 165 -8.87 6.17 -12.86
CA LEU A 165 -9.68 5.00 -13.19
C LEU A 165 -9.60 4.64 -14.68
N GLU A 166 -9.33 5.62 -15.55
CA GLU A 166 -9.10 5.42 -16.99
C GLU A 166 -7.69 4.89 -17.27
N SER A 167 -6.64 5.56 -16.76
CA SER A 167 -5.23 5.20 -16.98
C SER A 167 -4.80 3.90 -16.31
N ASN A 168 -5.16 3.70 -15.03
CA ASN A 168 -4.71 2.54 -14.24
C ASN A 168 -5.68 1.36 -14.30
N ALA A 169 -7.00 1.61 -14.29
CA ALA A 169 -8.00 0.53 -14.18
C ALA A 169 -8.50 0.08 -15.53
N ASN A 170 -8.53 1.04 -16.45
CA ASN A 170 -9.29 0.97 -17.66
C ASN A 170 -10.76 0.55 -17.41
N ILE A 171 -11.35 1.05 -16.31
CA ILE A 171 -12.76 0.78 -15.97
C ILE A 171 -13.67 1.19 -17.12
N CYS A 172 -13.28 2.25 -17.83
CA CYS A 172 -14.00 2.79 -18.97
C CYS A 172 -13.97 1.94 -20.25
N TYR A 173 -13.03 0.97 -20.41
CA TYR A 173 -13.05 0.01 -21.51
C TYR A 173 -13.24 -1.46 -21.06
N LEU A 174 -13.78 -1.71 -19.85
CA LEU A 174 -14.15 -3.05 -19.40
C LEU A 174 -15.17 -3.75 -20.34
N SER A 175 -16.04 -2.96 -20.98
CA SER A 175 -16.97 -3.42 -22.03
C SER A 175 -16.27 -3.95 -23.30
N SER A 176 -14.95 -3.71 -23.45
CA SER A 176 -14.14 -4.17 -24.60
C SER A 176 -13.36 -5.47 -24.33
N ASN A 177 -13.59 -6.13 -23.19
CA ASN A 177 -12.83 -7.31 -22.71
C ASN A 177 -11.31 -7.05 -22.57
N TYR A 178 -10.90 -5.81 -22.31
CA TYR A 178 -9.50 -5.42 -22.18
C TYR A 178 -9.10 -5.25 -20.70
N TYR A 179 -8.08 -6.00 -20.26
CA TYR A 179 -7.63 -6.09 -18.87
C TYR A 179 -6.18 -5.57 -18.74
N ARG A 180 -5.97 -4.47 -18.01
CA ARG A 180 -4.61 -3.91 -17.77
C ARG A 180 -3.92 -4.42 -16.49
N GLY A 181 -4.60 -5.26 -15.70
CA GLY A 181 -4.10 -5.81 -14.45
C GLY A 181 -4.66 -5.11 -13.20
N PHE A 182 -5.28 -5.88 -12.30
CA PHE A 182 -5.85 -5.38 -11.04
C PHE A 182 -4.81 -5.37 -9.90
N SER A 183 -3.63 -5.99 -10.07
CA SER A 183 -2.53 -5.89 -9.10
C SER A 183 -1.89 -4.50 -9.05
N ARG A 184 -1.96 -3.74 -10.16
CA ARG A 184 -1.34 -2.42 -10.33
C ARG A 184 -2.05 -1.29 -9.57
N PHE A 185 -3.19 -1.58 -8.92
CA PHE A 185 -4.00 -0.65 -8.11
C PHE A 185 -3.36 -0.12 -6.82
N ASN A 186 -2.13 -0.56 -6.55
CA ASN A 186 -1.40 -0.28 -5.33
C ASN A 186 -0.61 1.04 -5.43
N GLY A 187 -1.26 2.13 -5.07
CA GLY A 187 -0.60 3.38 -4.71
C GLY A 187 -1.62 4.45 -4.32
N PRO A 188 -1.20 5.48 -3.56
CA PRO A 188 -1.91 6.75 -3.62
C PRO A 188 -1.99 7.19 -5.09
N PRO A 189 -3.11 7.77 -5.54
CA PRO A 189 -3.30 8.05 -6.95
C PRO A 189 -2.33 9.13 -7.42
N LEU A 190 -1.97 9.03 -8.70
CA LEU A 190 -1.22 9.99 -9.54
C LEU A 190 -0.65 11.23 -8.82
N ALA A 191 0.68 11.30 -8.82
CA ALA A 191 1.53 12.34 -8.23
C ALA A 191 1.26 13.80 -8.68
N ASP A 192 0.35 14.02 -9.62
CA ASP A 192 0.24 15.29 -10.36
C ASP A 192 -0.93 16.18 -9.90
N THR A 193 -1.89 15.65 -9.12
CA THR A 193 -3.08 16.44 -8.75
C THR A 193 -3.59 16.24 -7.33
N SER A 194 -3.70 17.36 -6.62
CA SER A 194 -4.63 17.65 -5.51
C SER A 194 -4.79 16.69 -4.31
N PHE A 195 -4.02 15.60 -4.20
CA PHE A 195 -3.92 14.73 -3.01
C PHE A 195 -3.12 15.38 -1.86
N TRP A 196 -3.32 16.69 -1.68
CA TRP A 196 -2.56 17.66 -0.89
C TRP A 196 -2.51 17.46 0.62
N TRP A 197 -2.98 16.33 1.14
CA TRP A 197 -3.46 16.30 2.51
C TRP A 197 -2.59 15.50 3.48
N PHE A 198 -1.85 14.46 3.06
CA PHE A 198 -1.27 13.52 4.05
C PHE A 198 0.01 12.78 3.63
N LYS A 199 1.16 13.32 4.07
CA LYS A 199 2.12 12.80 5.10
C LYS A 199 2.20 11.31 5.49
N GLY A 200 1.26 10.45 5.11
CA GLY A 200 1.25 9.04 5.47
C GLY A 200 -0.15 8.48 5.32
N PHE A 201 -0.32 7.45 4.50
CA PHE A 201 -1.61 6.85 4.18
C PHE A 201 -2.49 6.52 5.40
N TRP A 202 -1.94 6.07 6.53
CA TRP A 202 -2.74 5.85 7.74
C TRP A 202 -3.38 7.14 8.30
N GLU A 203 -2.59 8.20 8.51
CA GLU A 203 -3.11 9.51 8.94
C GLU A 203 -4.09 10.05 7.90
N ALA A 204 -3.82 9.79 6.62
CA ALA A 204 -4.68 10.16 5.48
C ALA A 204 -6.05 9.54 5.50
N GLU A 205 -6.08 8.23 5.73
CA GLU A 205 -7.31 7.50 5.65
C GLU A 205 -8.22 7.88 6.82
N GLY A 206 -7.65 7.90 8.03
CA GLY A 206 -8.39 8.17 9.26
C GLY A 206 -8.97 9.59 9.31
N SER A 207 -8.25 10.58 8.79
CA SER A 207 -8.67 11.98 8.75
C SER A 207 -9.73 12.27 7.70
N LEU A 208 -9.58 11.80 6.45
CA LEU A 208 -10.64 11.89 5.43
C LEU A 208 -11.91 11.17 5.87
N SER A 209 -11.77 9.97 6.46
CA SER A 209 -12.92 9.22 6.99
C SER A 209 -13.61 9.95 8.15
N SER A 210 -12.84 10.57 9.05
CA SER A 210 -13.40 11.40 10.12
C SER A 210 -14.05 12.67 9.57
N ALA A 211 -13.50 13.28 8.52
CA ALA A 211 -14.03 14.49 7.91
C ALA A 211 -15.40 14.24 7.25
N LEU A 212 -15.54 13.17 6.47
CA LEU A 212 -16.84 12.78 5.91
C LEU A 212 -17.87 12.47 6.98
N GLN A 213 -17.52 11.69 8.01
CA GLN A 213 -18.42 11.38 9.12
C GLN A 213 -18.91 12.65 9.84
N LEU A 214 -18.00 13.59 10.11
CA LEU A 214 -18.35 14.87 10.74
C LEU A 214 -19.23 15.73 9.83
N MET A 215 -18.93 15.83 8.53
CA MET A 215 -19.74 16.61 7.59
C MET A 215 -21.13 16.00 7.36
N ALA A 216 -21.23 14.67 7.26
CA ALA A 216 -22.51 13.95 7.22
C ALA A 216 -23.35 14.21 8.49
N THR A 217 -22.71 14.23 9.66
CA THR A 217 -23.38 14.47 10.96
C THR A 217 -23.83 15.93 11.13
N HIS A 218 -22.96 16.90 10.82
CA HIS A 218 -23.23 18.33 11.06
C HIS A 218 -24.04 18.99 9.95
N LYS A 219 -23.96 18.47 8.72
CA LYS A 219 -24.58 19.04 7.51
C LYS A 219 -25.21 17.95 6.62
N PRO A 220 -26.12 17.12 7.16
CA PRO A 220 -26.69 15.95 6.46
C PRO A 220 -27.41 16.32 5.16
N ALA A 221 -28.05 17.48 5.08
CA ALA A 221 -28.72 17.93 3.85
C ALA A 221 -27.73 18.16 2.68
N ILE A 222 -26.56 18.75 2.98
CA ILE A 222 -25.50 19.00 1.99
C ILE A 222 -24.84 17.67 1.61
N PHE A 223 -24.57 16.82 2.60
CA PHE A 223 -24.02 15.47 2.38
C PHE A 223 -24.92 14.62 1.47
N ASN A 224 -26.20 14.49 1.81
CA ASN A 224 -27.15 13.70 1.05
C ASN A 224 -27.32 14.22 -0.38
N HIS A 225 -27.37 15.54 -0.56
CA HIS A 225 -27.45 16.16 -1.88
C HIS A 225 -26.22 15.81 -2.73
N GLN A 226 -25.01 15.98 -2.18
CA GLN A 226 -23.77 15.70 -2.89
C GLN A 226 -23.66 14.22 -3.29
N ILE A 227 -24.03 13.29 -2.40
CA ILE A 227 -24.02 11.85 -2.69
C ILE A 227 -24.97 11.51 -3.84
N TYR A 228 -26.17 12.09 -3.89
CA TYR A 228 -27.11 11.84 -5.00
C TYR A 228 -26.72 12.55 -6.31
N GLU A 229 -25.98 13.67 -6.25
CA GLU A 229 -25.36 14.28 -7.44
C GLU A 229 -24.22 13.42 -8.00
N THR A 230 -23.40 12.82 -7.13
CA THR A 230 -22.28 11.95 -7.52
C THR A 230 -22.76 10.55 -7.96
N PHE A 231 -23.83 10.03 -7.36
CA PHE A 231 -24.39 8.72 -7.67
C PHE A 231 -25.91 8.79 -7.95
N PRO A 232 -26.35 9.29 -9.12
CA PRO A 232 -27.77 9.41 -9.45
C PRO A 232 -28.55 8.08 -9.39
N HIS A 233 -27.89 6.95 -9.60
CA HIS A 233 -28.51 5.61 -9.50
C HIS A 233 -28.84 5.19 -8.05
N TRP A 234 -28.32 5.89 -7.04
CA TRP A 234 -28.67 5.65 -5.63
C TRP A 234 -30.04 6.23 -5.28
N ILE A 235 -30.54 7.21 -6.04
CA ILE A 235 -31.85 7.83 -5.81
C ILE A 235 -32.93 6.72 -5.84
N TRP A 236 -33.69 6.60 -4.74
CA TRP A 236 -34.66 5.53 -4.46
C TRP A 236 -34.10 4.09 -4.30
N SER A 237 -32.81 3.86 -4.52
CA SER A 237 -32.16 2.55 -4.43
C SER A 237 -31.39 2.33 -3.13
N PHE A 238 -30.67 3.35 -2.65
CA PHE A 238 -29.76 3.27 -1.49
C PHE A 238 -29.77 4.59 -0.70
N PRO A 239 -29.72 4.55 0.64
CA PRO A 239 -29.60 5.77 1.44
C PRO A 239 -28.13 6.27 1.44
N PRO A 240 -27.88 7.59 1.60
CA PRO A 240 -26.55 8.17 1.40
C PRO A 240 -25.48 7.72 2.40
N ASP A 241 -25.90 7.33 3.60
CA ASP A 241 -25.02 6.85 4.66
C ASP A 241 -24.35 5.51 4.33
N GLU A 242 -24.89 4.72 3.38
CA GLU A 242 -24.20 3.52 2.89
C GLU A 242 -22.85 3.84 2.25
N PHE A 243 -22.62 5.08 1.78
CA PHE A 243 -21.31 5.49 1.30
C PHE A 243 -20.26 5.43 2.43
N LEU A 244 -20.64 5.76 3.68
CA LEU A 244 -19.73 5.66 4.82
C LEU A 244 -19.45 4.20 5.22
N ASN A 245 -20.36 3.28 4.90
CA ASN A 245 -20.26 1.85 5.15
C ASN A 245 -19.44 1.09 4.09
N LEU A 246 -19.12 1.72 2.95
CA LEU A 246 -18.25 1.15 1.90
C LEU A 246 -16.79 0.95 2.34
N ARG A 247 -16.39 1.51 3.49
CA ARG A 247 -15.05 1.34 4.06
C ARG A 247 -14.75 -0.14 4.33
N PHE A 248 -13.61 -0.57 3.82
CA PHE A 248 -12.92 -1.78 4.25
C PHE A 248 -11.78 -1.40 5.21
N GLU A 249 -11.47 -2.25 6.18
CA GLU A 249 -10.23 -2.09 6.92
C GLU A 249 -9.06 -2.57 6.05
N HIS A 250 -7.91 -1.91 6.12
CA HIS A 250 -6.82 -2.14 5.15
C HIS A 250 -6.34 -3.59 5.14
N TRP A 251 -6.12 -4.10 6.34
CA TRP A 251 -5.68 -5.46 6.64
C TRP A 251 -6.77 -6.55 6.52
N GLU A 252 -8.02 -6.21 6.17
CA GLU A 252 -9.09 -7.20 6.04
C GLU A 252 -8.86 -8.12 4.82
N ILE A 253 -9.17 -9.41 4.97
CA ILE A 253 -9.43 -10.31 3.84
C ILE A 253 -10.96 -10.45 3.75
N PRO A 254 -11.66 -9.57 2.99
CA PRO A 254 -13.10 -9.44 3.08
C PRO A 254 -13.85 -10.62 2.46
N SER A 255 -15.12 -10.78 2.81
CA SER A 255 -15.96 -11.78 2.15
C SER A 255 -16.26 -11.38 0.69
N PRO A 256 -16.38 -12.35 -0.24
CA PRO A 256 -16.83 -12.09 -1.61
C PRO A 256 -18.20 -11.39 -1.69
N VAL A 257 -19.07 -11.60 -0.69
CA VAL A 257 -20.38 -10.93 -0.62
C VAL A 257 -20.21 -9.43 -0.37
N LYS A 258 -19.35 -9.04 0.59
CA LYS A 258 -19.05 -7.63 0.92
C LYS A 258 -18.45 -6.91 -0.29
N VAL A 259 -17.46 -7.52 -0.97
CA VAL A 259 -16.83 -6.91 -2.16
C VAL A 259 -17.83 -6.78 -3.32
N LYS A 260 -18.62 -7.82 -3.65
CA LYS A 260 -19.65 -7.73 -4.70
C LYS A 260 -20.74 -6.71 -4.39
N HIS A 261 -21.10 -6.53 -3.12
CA HIS A 261 -22.04 -5.49 -2.71
C HIS A 261 -21.46 -4.08 -2.94
N ALA A 262 -20.21 -3.86 -2.55
CA ALA A 262 -19.51 -2.60 -2.81
C ALA A 262 -19.33 -2.32 -4.31
N MET A 263 -19.02 -3.34 -5.13
CA MET A 263 -19.01 -3.23 -6.60
C MET A 263 -20.35 -2.73 -7.14
N LYS A 264 -21.47 -3.32 -6.68
CA LYS A 264 -22.82 -2.89 -7.08
C LYS A 264 -23.10 -1.43 -6.71
N LEU A 265 -22.76 -1.01 -5.49
CA LEU A 265 -22.95 0.36 -5.00
C LEU A 265 -22.14 1.37 -5.84
N LEU A 266 -20.87 1.05 -6.11
CA LEU A 266 -19.96 1.86 -6.93
C LEU A 266 -20.18 1.71 -8.45
N ALA A 267 -21.22 0.99 -8.89
CA ALA A 267 -21.50 0.67 -10.30
C ALA A 267 -20.32 0.03 -11.08
N ILE A 268 -19.40 -0.63 -10.36
CA ILE A 268 -18.33 -1.43 -10.97
C ILE A 268 -19.00 -2.67 -11.58
N GLY A 269 -18.94 -2.79 -12.91
CA GLY A 269 -19.64 -3.82 -13.70
C GLY A 269 -19.23 -5.26 -13.40
N ASP A 270 -19.73 -6.22 -14.19
CA ASP A 270 -19.43 -7.65 -13.96
C ASP A 270 -18.01 -8.03 -14.39
N VAL A 271 -17.04 -7.61 -13.60
CA VAL A 271 -15.60 -7.89 -13.77
C VAL A 271 -15.07 -8.90 -12.75
N TRP A 272 -15.95 -9.51 -11.95
CA TRP A 272 -15.55 -10.43 -10.86
C TRP A 272 -14.66 -11.58 -11.33
N HIS A 273 -14.83 -11.98 -12.59
CA HIS A 273 -14.13 -13.11 -13.19
C HIS A 273 -12.77 -12.74 -13.79
N LEU A 274 -12.50 -11.46 -14.09
CA LEU A 274 -11.33 -11.05 -14.89
C LEU A 274 -9.98 -11.47 -14.28
N PRO A 275 -9.70 -11.35 -12.97
CA PRO A 275 -8.38 -11.74 -12.45
C PRO A 275 -8.00 -13.21 -12.67
N ASN A 276 -8.98 -14.12 -12.81
CA ASN A 276 -8.75 -15.55 -13.04
C ASN A 276 -8.79 -15.97 -14.51
N VAL A 277 -9.19 -15.09 -15.42
CA VAL A 277 -9.13 -15.35 -16.88
C VAL A 277 -7.67 -15.33 -17.35
N TRP A 278 -7.38 -16.17 -18.34
CA TRP A 278 -6.14 -16.07 -19.12
C TRP A 278 -6.32 -14.99 -20.17
N HIS A 279 -5.56 -13.91 -20.06
CA HIS A 279 -5.66 -12.78 -20.97
C HIS A 279 -4.64 -12.93 -22.09
N GLU A 280 -5.09 -12.71 -23.32
CA GLU A 280 -4.18 -12.47 -24.43
C GLU A 280 -3.38 -11.21 -24.11
N ALA A 281 -2.08 -11.39 -23.86
CA ALA A 281 -1.16 -10.31 -23.59
C ALA A 281 -0.92 -9.58 -24.92
N ARG A 282 -1.75 -8.57 -25.23
CA ARG A 282 -1.69 -7.85 -26.51
C ARG A 282 -0.61 -6.78 -26.46
N PRO A 283 0.34 -6.75 -27.42
CA PRO A 283 1.17 -5.59 -27.68
C PRO A 283 0.28 -4.43 -28.12
N CYS A 284 -0.08 -3.56 -27.18
CA CYS A 284 -0.41 -2.18 -27.54
C CYS A 284 0.89 -1.38 -27.64
N CYS A 285 0.86 -0.29 -28.39
CA CYS A 285 2.02 0.54 -28.71
C CYS A 285 2.86 0.86 -27.46
N SER A 286 4.19 0.96 -27.58
CA SER A 286 5.08 1.21 -26.44
C SER A 286 4.76 2.48 -25.63
N ALA A 287 4.04 3.44 -26.23
CA ALA A 287 3.54 4.65 -25.57
C ALA A 287 2.31 4.44 -24.66
N ASP A 288 1.58 3.32 -24.76
CA ASP A 288 0.28 3.11 -24.07
C ASP A 288 0.44 2.73 -22.57
N ASP A 289 1.61 2.22 -22.20
CA ASP A 289 2.11 2.04 -20.82
C ASP A 289 3.18 3.11 -20.48
N GLY A 290 3.39 4.10 -21.38
CA GLY A 290 4.49 5.05 -21.38
C GLY A 290 4.05 6.48 -21.06
N ASP A 291 4.28 6.85 -19.80
CA ASP A 291 4.35 8.23 -19.29
C ASP A 291 3.03 9.01 -19.12
N TYR A 292 3.14 10.07 -18.31
CA TYR A 292 2.07 10.95 -17.85
C TYR A 292 1.31 11.63 -19.00
N LEU A 293 0.09 12.13 -18.70
CA LEU A 293 -0.72 13.05 -19.51
C LEU A 293 -1.30 12.54 -20.84
N SER A 294 -0.98 11.32 -21.31
CA SER A 294 -1.75 10.68 -22.40
C SER A 294 -3.09 10.09 -21.90
N ALA A 295 -3.97 10.96 -21.38
CA ALA A 295 -5.39 10.62 -21.27
C ALA A 295 -5.88 10.13 -22.63
N VAL A 296 -6.73 9.09 -22.64
CA VAL A 296 -7.11 8.31 -23.84
C VAL A 296 -8.12 9.09 -24.70
N HIS A 297 -7.68 10.24 -25.21
CA HIS A 297 -8.43 11.16 -26.06
C HIS A 297 -8.76 10.60 -27.45
N ARG A 298 -8.26 9.40 -27.76
CA ARG A 298 -8.72 8.61 -28.90
C ARG A 298 -8.94 7.19 -28.46
N ALA A 299 -10.17 6.71 -28.63
CA ALA A 299 -10.43 5.30 -28.82
C ALA A 299 -9.65 4.86 -30.07
N HIS A 300 -8.42 4.40 -29.88
CA HIS A 300 -7.65 3.82 -30.96
C HIS A 300 -8.44 2.62 -31.49
N ARG A 301 -8.79 2.64 -32.78
CA ARG A 301 -9.33 1.47 -33.47
C ARG A 301 -8.19 0.46 -33.60
N HIS A 302 -7.94 -0.27 -32.52
CA HIS A 302 -6.89 -1.27 -32.44
C HIS A 302 -7.17 -2.36 -33.48
N TYR A 303 -6.30 -2.47 -34.48
CA TYR A 303 -6.13 -3.73 -35.19
C TYR A 303 -5.29 -4.61 -34.26
N PRO A 304 -5.85 -5.67 -33.66
CA PRO A 304 -5.10 -6.48 -32.71
C PRO A 304 -3.97 -7.20 -33.45
N VAL A 305 -2.72 -6.94 -33.04
CA VAL A 305 -1.63 -7.87 -33.29
C VAL A 305 -1.87 -9.06 -32.35
N VAL A 306 -2.22 -10.20 -32.93
CA VAL A 306 -2.43 -11.44 -32.18
C VAL A 306 -1.15 -11.81 -31.45
N SER A 307 -1.27 -12.16 -30.18
CA SER A 307 -0.15 -12.57 -29.34
C SER A 307 -0.32 -14.02 -28.92
N SER A 308 0.71 -14.85 -29.15
CA SER A 308 0.77 -16.24 -28.65
C SER A 308 1.09 -16.32 -27.15
N VAL A 309 1.05 -15.19 -26.44
CA VAL A 309 1.35 -15.08 -25.01
C VAL A 309 0.04 -14.89 -24.26
N LEU A 310 -0.32 -15.86 -23.43
CA LEU A 310 -1.40 -15.74 -22.45
C LEU A 310 -0.80 -15.48 -21.08
N CYS A 311 -1.36 -14.56 -20.30
CA CYS A 311 -0.92 -14.34 -18.93
C CYS A 311 -2.09 -14.13 -17.95
N ARG A 312 -1.77 -14.32 -16.67
CA ARG A 312 -2.70 -14.17 -15.55
C ARG A 312 -1.96 -13.65 -14.32
N GLU A 313 -2.51 -12.66 -13.63
CA GLU A 313 -1.90 -12.09 -12.43
C GLU A 313 -2.02 -13.02 -11.22
N LYS A 314 -1.00 -12.99 -10.34
CA LYS A 314 -0.99 -13.63 -9.03
C LYS A 314 -1.22 -12.58 -7.93
N ILE A 315 -2.47 -12.20 -7.72
CA ILE A 315 -2.87 -11.12 -6.80
C ILE A 315 -2.95 -11.64 -5.36
N ARG A 316 -2.43 -10.88 -4.39
CA ARG A 316 -2.16 -11.37 -3.01
C ARG A 316 -2.73 -10.48 -1.93
N PHE A 317 -2.98 -11.09 -0.77
CA PHE A 317 -3.10 -10.38 0.50
C PHE A 317 -1.75 -10.32 1.23
N SER A 318 -1.54 -9.30 2.06
CA SER A 318 -0.27 -9.10 2.75
C SER A 318 -0.04 -10.16 3.86
N ALA A 319 1.21 -10.32 4.31
CA ALA A 319 1.55 -11.22 5.40
C ALA A 319 0.82 -10.84 6.71
N VAL A 320 0.62 -9.56 6.96
CA VAL A 320 -0.18 -9.06 8.10
C VAL A 320 -1.65 -9.46 7.97
N ALA A 321 -2.27 -9.24 6.81
CA ALA A 321 -3.67 -9.59 6.56
C ALA A 321 -3.91 -11.11 6.69
N ASN A 322 -2.98 -11.93 6.19
CA ASN A 322 -3.00 -13.37 6.36
C ASN A 322 -2.85 -13.79 7.84
N ALA A 323 -1.94 -13.16 8.58
CA ALA A 323 -1.75 -13.41 10.00
C ALA A 323 -3.00 -13.09 10.81
N ILE A 324 -3.59 -11.89 10.64
CA ILE A 324 -4.82 -11.47 11.34
C ILE A 324 -5.95 -12.47 11.07
N ARG A 325 -6.24 -12.78 9.80
CA ARG A 325 -7.25 -13.79 9.43
C ARG A 325 -6.97 -15.14 10.12
N PHE A 326 -5.73 -15.61 10.14
CA PHE A 326 -5.38 -16.89 10.78
C PHE A 326 -5.60 -16.84 12.30
N LEU A 327 -5.15 -15.79 12.97
CA LEU A 327 -5.34 -15.60 14.41
C LEU A 327 -6.82 -15.52 14.79
N GLU A 328 -7.66 -14.91 13.96
CA GLU A 328 -9.11 -14.81 14.19
C GLU A 328 -9.86 -16.12 13.92
N THR A 329 -9.52 -16.81 12.83
CA THR A 329 -10.30 -17.95 12.32
C THR A 329 -9.80 -19.32 12.77
N ARG A 330 -8.52 -19.45 13.13
CA ARG A 330 -7.89 -20.75 13.46
C ARG A 330 -7.49 -20.91 14.93
N LEU A 331 -7.32 -19.81 15.67
CA LEU A 331 -6.89 -19.85 17.06
C LEU A 331 -7.95 -19.28 18.01
N SER A 332 -8.23 -20.01 19.09
CA SER A 332 -9.04 -19.47 20.18
C SER A 332 -8.29 -18.37 20.94
N PRO A 333 -8.98 -17.43 21.63
CA PRO A 333 -8.33 -16.39 22.42
C PRO A 333 -7.32 -16.94 23.44
N LYS A 334 -7.60 -18.12 24.03
CA LYS A 334 -6.68 -18.79 24.95
C LYS A 334 -5.35 -19.18 24.28
N GLN A 335 -5.38 -19.64 23.04
CA GLN A 335 -4.15 -19.96 22.28
C GLN A 335 -3.40 -18.72 21.83
N ARG A 336 -4.10 -17.60 21.57
CA ARG A 336 -3.46 -16.33 21.20
C ARG A 336 -2.69 -15.70 22.35
N LEU A 337 -3.14 -15.89 23.59
CA LEU A 337 -2.39 -15.54 24.81
C LEU A 337 -1.09 -16.34 24.99
N ASP A 338 -0.97 -17.51 24.35
CA ASP A 338 0.25 -18.31 24.39
C ASP A 338 1.31 -17.82 23.39
N ILE A 339 0.93 -17.14 22.31
CA ILE A 339 1.88 -16.64 21.28
C ILE A 339 2.86 -15.62 21.88
N ARG A 340 4.14 -15.69 21.52
CA ARG A 340 5.16 -14.69 21.91
C ARG A 340 5.78 -13.93 20.75
N SER A 341 5.93 -14.55 19.58
CA SER A 341 6.57 -13.93 18.43
C SER A 341 5.83 -14.23 17.13
N LEU A 342 5.56 -13.18 16.34
CA LEU A 342 5.12 -13.29 14.95
C LEU A 342 6.17 -12.65 14.04
N ILE A 343 6.51 -13.33 12.95
CA ILE A 343 7.45 -12.83 11.95
C ILE A 343 6.71 -12.75 10.60
N LEU A 344 6.51 -11.53 10.10
CA LEU A 344 5.62 -11.26 8.97
C LEU A 344 6.45 -10.86 7.75
N HIS A 345 6.50 -11.72 6.73
CA HIS A 345 7.34 -11.56 5.55
C HIS A 345 6.56 -10.98 4.36
N GLU A 346 6.62 -9.67 4.19
CA GLU A 346 6.09 -8.93 3.03
C GLU A 346 7.10 -9.00 1.86
N GLY A 347 7.18 -10.18 1.23
CA GLY A 347 8.15 -10.46 0.16
C GLY A 347 7.68 -10.16 -1.27
N LEU A 348 6.39 -9.87 -1.48
CA LEU A 348 5.77 -9.64 -2.79
C LEU A 348 4.65 -8.60 -2.67
N PRO A 349 4.21 -7.94 -3.76
CA PRO A 349 3.09 -7.00 -3.72
C PRO A 349 1.82 -7.67 -3.23
N SER A 350 1.03 -6.89 -2.50
CA SER A 350 -0.28 -7.29 -2.00
C SER A 350 -1.24 -6.11 -2.02
N VAL A 351 -2.54 -6.41 -2.08
CA VAL A 351 -3.62 -5.45 -2.29
C VAL A 351 -3.87 -4.53 -1.09
N ASN A 352 -4.59 -3.43 -1.35
CA ASN A 352 -5.22 -2.55 -0.36
C ASN A 352 -4.28 -1.72 0.54
N GLN A 353 -3.17 -1.25 -0.04
CA GLN A 353 -2.14 -0.43 0.61
C GLN A 353 -1.45 -1.12 1.81
N PRO A 354 -0.55 -2.09 1.53
CA PRO A 354 0.02 -2.96 2.55
C PRO A 354 0.81 -2.23 3.64
N SER A 355 1.39 -1.06 3.39
CA SER A 355 2.16 -0.32 4.40
C SER A 355 1.37 -0.12 5.71
N ALA A 356 0.10 0.29 5.61
CA ALA A 356 -0.80 0.57 6.73
C ALA A 356 -1.53 -0.67 7.32
N HIS A 357 -1.13 -1.89 6.97
CA HIS A 357 -1.78 -3.10 7.51
C HIS A 357 -1.40 -3.39 8.97
N ALA A 358 -0.22 -2.94 9.43
CA ALA A 358 0.29 -3.23 10.77
C ALA A 358 -0.64 -2.75 11.90
N GLN A 359 -1.39 -1.68 11.64
CA GLN A 359 -2.38 -1.09 12.53
C GLN A 359 -3.47 -2.09 12.95
N GLY A 360 -3.81 -3.05 12.09
CA GLY A 360 -4.74 -4.14 12.38
C GLY A 360 -4.27 -5.11 13.47
N LEU A 361 -3.01 -5.06 13.88
CA LEU A 361 -2.48 -5.87 14.98
C LEU A 361 -2.84 -5.33 16.36
N ALA A 362 -3.29 -4.08 16.47
CA ALA A 362 -3.59 -3.41 17.75
C ALA A 362 -4.55 -4.18 18.70
N PRO A 363 -5.61 -4.89 18.22
CA PRO A 363 -6.43 -5.73 19.09
C PRO A 363 -5.65 -6.87 19.76
N PHE A 364 -4.67 -7.46 19.06
CA PHE A 364 -3.89 -8.60 19.56
C PHE A 364 -2.86 -8.20 20.62
N TYR A 365 -2.31 -6.98 20.54
CA TYR A 365 -1.49 -6.43 21.63
C TYR A 365 -2.31 -6.10 22.89
N ARG A 366 -3.56 -5.63 22.72
CA ARG A 366 -4.50 -5.43 23.84
C ARG A 366 -4.95 -6.76 24.47
N GLU A 367 -5.07 -7.81 23.67
CA GLU A 367 -5.37 -9.17 24.16
C GLU A 367 -4.12 -9.80 24.84
N ASN A 368 -2.94 -9.67 24.24
CA ASN A 368 -1.70 -10.30 24.68
C ASN A 368 -0.54 -9.26 24.74
N PRO A 369 -0.29 -8.65 25.92
CA PRO A 369 0.82 -7.71 26.12
C PRO A 369 2.23 -8.30 25.99
N HIS A 370 2.36 -9.63 25.88
CA HIS A 370 3.64 -10.31 25.66
C HIS A 370 3.89 -10.66 24.18
N LEU A 371 2.97 -10.30 23.29
CA LEU A 371 3.15 -10.42 21.85
C LEU A 371 4.26 -9.47 21.38
N ARG A 372 5.19 -10.01 20.58
CA ARG A 372 6.18 -9.23 19.82
C ARG A 372 6.02 -9.55 18.33
N VAL A 373 6.15 -8.55 17.48
CA VAL A 373 6.01 -8.71 16.02
C VAL A 373 7.21 -8.09 15.31
N GLU A 374 7.82 -8.87 14.42
CA GLU A 374 8.81 -8.38 13.48
C GLU A 374 8.24 -8.47 12.06
N ARG A 375 8.09 -7.33 11.39
CA ARG A 375 7.57 -7.21 10.04
C ARG A 375 8.71 -6.91 9.08
N ARG A 376 9.01 -7.86 8.21
CA ARG A 376 10.09 -7.79 7.22
C ARG A 376 9.52 -7.43 5.85
N VAL A 377 10.12 -6.45 5.17
CA VAL A 377 9.65 -5.96 3.86
C VAL A 377 10.79 -6.06 2.86
N ASP A 378 10.60 -6.85 1.81
CA ASP A 378 11.59 -6.99 0.74
C ASP A 378 11.53 -5.78 -0.19
N LEU A 379 12.60 -4.99 -0.24
CA LEU A 379 12.67 -3.80 -1.08
C LEU A 379 12.64 -4.15 -2.58
N MET A 380 13.22 -5.28 -3.01
CA MET A 380 13.19 -5.68 -4.42
C MET A 380 11.89 -6.41 -4.78
N GLY A 381 11.51 -7.37 -3.93
CA GLY A 381 10.36 -8.24 -4.14
C GLY A 381 9.01 -7.57 -3.92
N CYS A 382 8.89 -6.69 -2.91
CA CYS A 382 7.63 -6.03 -2.54
C CYS A 382 7.55 -4.57 -2.98
N VAL A 383 8.61 -3.76 -2.81
CA VAL A 383 8.56 -2.30 -3.04
C VAL A 383 8.90 -1.93 -4.49
N TYR A 384 9.97 -2.50 -5.04
CA TYR A 384 10.46 -2.36 -6.42
C TYR A 384 9.92 -3.45 -7.37
N ALA A 385 8.79 -4.06 -7.01
CA ALA A 385 8.27 -5.23 -7.71
C ALA A 385 7.87 -4.95 -9.17
N THR A 386 8.01 -5.96 -10.03
CA THR A 386 7.55 -5.92 -11.42
C THR A 386 6.02 -5.96 -11.50
N LEU A 387 5.38 -4.79 -11.32
CA LEU A 387 3.95 -4.55 -11.54
C LEU A 387 3.69 -4.21 -13.02
N ALA A 388 4.00 -5.16 -13.90
CA ALA A 388 3.80 -5.06 -15.35
C ALA A 388 2.30 -5.12 -15.73
N SER A 389 1.90 -4.53 -16.87
CA SER A 389 0.64 -4.89 -17.53
C SER A 389 0.77 -6.24 -18.24
N PRO A 390 -0.34 -6.91 -18.61
CA PRO A 390 -0.35 -7.96 -19.60
C PRO A 390 0.39 -7.55 -20.90
N SER A 391 0.19 -6.33 -21.39
CA SER A 391 0.90 -5.79 -22.56
C SER A 391 2.43 -5.85 -22.39
N CYS A 392 2.95 -5.39 -21.24
CA CYS A 392 4.38 -5.44 -20.90
C CYS A 392 4.92 -6.88 -20.82
N VAL A 393 4.10 -7.84 -20.34
CA VAL A 393 4.47 -9.27 -20.32
C VAL A 393 4.66 -9.81 -21.75
N ALA A 394 3.78 -9.45 -22.68
CA ALA A 394 3.94 -9.84 -24.09
C ALA A 394 5.08 -9.11 -24.80
N ASN A 395 5.23 -7.81 -24.60
CA ASN A 395 6.31 -7.04 -25.21
C ASN A 395 7.68 -7.65 -24.84
N HIS A 396 7.90 -8.00 -23.57
CA HIS A 396 9.11 -8.70 -23.14
C HIS A 396 9.21 -10.16 -23.65
N SER A 397 8.08 -10.82 -23.90
CA SER A 397 8.11 -12.18 -24.48
C SER A 397 8.45 -12.17 -25.97
N GLN A 398 8.06 -11.12 -26.71
CA GLN A 398 8.37 -10.92 -28.12
C GLN A 398 9.79 -10.36 -28.33
N SER A 399 10.21 -9.42 -27.47
CA SER A 399 11.56 -8.86 -27.41
C SER A 399 12.15 -9.02 -25.99
N PRO A 400 12.80 -10.15 -25.67
CA PRO A 400 13.42 -10.34 -24.35
C PRO A 400 14.55 -9.35 -24.05
N ASP A 401 15.32 -9.00 -25.10
CA ASP A 401 16.44 -8.06 -25.01
C ASP A 401 15.99 -6.59 -24.86
N ASP A 402 14.76 -6.25 -25.30
CA ASP A 402 14.18 -4.92 -25.10
C ASP A 402 13.66 -4.79 -23.67
N GLN A 403 14.55 -4.39 -22.75
CA GLN A 403 14.13 -3.98 -21.41
C GLN A 403 13.18 -2.77 -21.51
N PRO A 404 11.93 -2.86 -20.99
CA PRO A 404 10.97 -1.76 -21.11
C PRO A 404 11.51 -0.47 -20.47
N GLU A 405 11.51 0.62 -21.22
CA GLU A 405 11.93 1.94 -20.69
C GLU A 405 11.03 2.39 -19.52
N THR A 406 9.79 1.89 -19.48
CA THR A 406 8.77 2.08 -18.45
C THR A 406 9.10 1.43 -17.09
N LEU A 407 10.19 0.66 -16.99
CA LEU A 407 10.71 0.13 -15.71
C LEU A 407 11.56 1.12 -14.91
N ARG A 408 11.62 2.39 -15.32
CA ARG A 408 12.11 3.46 -14.46
C ARG A 408 10.96 3.96 -13.56
N PRO A 409 10.85 3.56 -12.29
CA PRO A 409 10.21 4.45 -11.33
C PRO A 409 11.03 5.75 -11.34
N PHE A 410 10.37 6.90 -11.48
CA PHE A 410 11.04 8.17 -11.28
C PHE A 410 11.67 8.18 -9.87
N PRO A 411 12.80 8.89 -9.63
CA PRO A 411 13.50 8.83 -8.34
C PRO A 411 12.61 9.13 -7.13
N HIS A 412 11.65 10.05 -7.30
CA HIS A 412 10.65 10.39 -6.29
C HIS A 412 9.69 9.23 -5.95
N GLU A 413 9.40 8.32 -6.88
CA GLU A 413 8.50 7.18 -6.65
C GLU A 413 9.14 6.10 -5.77
N LEU A 414 10.43 5.80 -5.95
CA LEU A 414 11.13 4.87 -5.07
C LEU A 414 11.19 5.42 -3.64
N ARG A 415 11.59 6.69 -3.49
CA ARG A 415 11.57 7.39 -2.20
C ARG A 415 10.20 7.29 -1.54
N ARG A 416 9.15 7.80 -2.19
CA ARG A 416 7.77 7.84 -1.65
C ARG A 416 7.28 6.47 -1.22
N ARG A 417 7.54 5.43 -2.02
CA ARG A 417 7.16 4.06 -1.67
C ARG A 417 7.87 3.62 -0.38
N ILE A 418 9.18 3.83 -0.25
CA ILE A 418 9.94 3.46 0.95
C ILE A 418 9.46 4.26 2.17
N THR A 419 9.38 5.59 2.06
CA THR A 419 9.03 6.45 3.19
C THR A 419 7.60 6.21 3.68
N GLN A 420 6.66 5.88 2.80
CA GLN A 420 5.30 5.46 3.16
C GLN A 420 5.30 4.23 4.10
N TRP A 421 6.20 3.25 3.91
CA TRP A 421 6.35 2.13 4.84
C TRP A 421 6.94 2.57 6.19
N LEU A 422 7.89 3.51 6.21
CA LEU A 422 8.48 4.02 7.45
C LEU A 422 7.44 4.80 8.27
N LEU A 423 6.68 5.69 7.62
CA LEU A 423 5.67 6.55 8.24
C LEU A 423 4.52 5.72 8.83
N ASP A 424 3.93 4.80 8.05
CA ASP A 424 2.87 3.93 8.57
C ASP A 424 3.38 2.99 9.68
N ALA A 425 4.67 2.62 9.68
CA ALA A 425 5.26 1.83 10.76
C ALA A 425 5.49 2.64 12.04
N LEU A 426 5.77 3.93 11.97
CA LEU A 426 5.83 4.81 13.16
C LEU A 426 4.43 5.07 13.74
N ALA A 427 3.43 5.23 12.85
CA ALA A 427 2.03 5.48 13.21
C ALA A 427 1.34 4.31 13.95
N VAL A 428 1.95 3.12 14.05
CA VAL A 428 1.41 2.01 14.85
C VAL A 428 1.23 2.38 16.34
N THR A 429 2.04 3.32 16.84
CA THR A 429 1.95 3.81 18.23
C THR A 429 0.65 4.56 18.51
N GLU A 430 0.07 5.22 17.50
CA GLU A 430 -1.19 5.97 17.59
C GLU A 430 -2.40 5.05 17.83
N VAL A 431 -2.34 3.80 17.34
CA VAL A 431 -3.36 2.76 17.59
C VAL A 431 -3.08 1.94 18.84
N GLY A 432 -2.07 2.32 19.64
CA GLY A 432 -1.74 1.69 20.92
C GLY A 432 -0.86 0.45 20.81
N ILE A 433 -0.14 0.25 19.70
CA ILE A 433 0.89 -0.80 19.60
C ILE A 433 2.14 -0.30 20.35
N PRO A 434 2.67 -1.05 21.34
CA PRO A 434 3.82 -0.56 22.11
C PRO A 434 5.11 -0.49 21.27
N VAL A 435 5.88 0.58 21.49
CA VAL A 435 7.11 0.91 20.75
C VAL A 435 8.20 -0.18 20.83
N ASP A 436 8.21 -0.98 21.90
CA ASP A 436 9.15 -2.10 22.12
C ASP A 436 8.60 -3.45 21.62
N ALA A 437 7.38 -3.46 21.06
CA ALA A 437 6.63 -4.66 20.72
C ALA A 437 6.47 -4.90 19.21
N TYR A 438 6.83 -3.92 18.39
CA TYR A 438 6.72 -3.97 16.94
C TYR A 438 7.99 -3.41 16.29
N THR A 439 8.54 -4.15 15.33
CA THR A 439 9.69 -3.75 14.52
C THR A 439 9.37 -3.92 13.04
N LEU A 440 9.50 -2.85 12.25
CA LEU A 440 9.64 -2.91 10.81
C LEU A 440 11.13 -3.10 10.45
N VAL A 441 11.43 -4.11 9.65
CA VAL A 441 12.75 -4.32 9.04
C VAL A 441 12.61 -4.19 7.53
N ILE A 442 13.21 -3.16 6.94
CA ILE A 442 13.38 -3.11 5.49
C ILE A 442 14.57 -4.00 5.08
N GLN A 443 14.33 -4.87 4.10
CA GLN A 443 15.29 -5.88 3.67
C GLN A 443 15.74 -5.64 2.23
N ALA A 444 17.05 -5.57 2.02
CA ALA A 444 17.63 -5.52 0.68
C ALA A 444 18.05 -6.90 0.14
N GLY A 445 18.13 -7.93 0.99
CA GLY A 445 18.46 -9.31 0.56
C GLY A 445 19.80 -9.39 -0.17
N SER A 446 19.80 -9.87 -1.41
CA SER A 446 20.99 -9.89 -2.29
C SER A 446 21.31 -8.55 -2.98
N TYR A 447 20.50 -7.52 -2.78
CA TYR A 447 20.58 -6.22 -3.46
C TYR A 447 21.09 -5.11 -2.51
N GLN A 448 21.85 -5.47 -1.46
CA GLN A 448 22.31 -4.55 -0.42
C GLN A 448 23.07 -3.35 -1.00
N ASP A 449 24.05 -3.61 -1.88
CA ASP A 449 24.86 -2.55 -2.51
C ASP A 449 24.00 -1.63 -3.39
N TYR A 450 23.05 -2.21 -4.15
CA TYR A 450 22.13 -1.45 -4.99
C TYR A 450 21.26 -0.51 -4.15
N PHE A 451 20.60 -1.00 -3.10
CA PHE A 451 19.77 -0.14 -2.26
C PHE A 451 20.60 0.84 -1.40
N THR A 452 21.83 0.49 -1.01
CA THR A 452 22.78 1.43 -0.39
C THR A 452 23.05 2.61 -1.34
N ASP A 453 23.32 2.34 -2.61
CA ASP A 453 23.55 3.36 -3.63
C ASP A 453 22.29 4.20 -3.92
N GLN A 454 21.10 3.57 -4.03
CA GLN A 454 19.84 4.31 -4.19
C GLN A 454 19.55 5.25 -3.00
N PHE A 455 19.75 4.79 -1.76
CA PHE A 455 19.62 5.65 -0.58
C PHE A 455 20.61 6.82 -0.62
N GLN A 456 21.87 6.56 -0.99
CA GLN A 456 22.91 7.59 -1.03
C GLN A 456 22.70 8.63 -2.14
N ARG A 457 22.34 8.20 -3.35
CA ARG A 457 22.22 9.08 -4.53
C ARG A 457 20.84 9.70 -4.71
N GLN A 458 19.77 9.08 -4.23
CA GLN A 458 18.42 9.65 -4.34
C GLN A 458 17.97 10.24 -3.01
N ILE A 459 17.79 9.40 -1.99
CA ILE A 459 17.07 9.80 -0.76
C ILE A 459 17.89 10.83 0.04
N HIS A 460 19.16 10.56 0.32
CA HIS A 460 20.02 11.51 1.05
C HIS A 460 20.30 12.79 0.25
N GLN A 461 20.37 12.71 -1.08
CA GLN A 461 20.50 13.90 -1.93
C GLN A 461 19.21 14.75 -1.90
N GLU A 462 18.03 14.15 -1.97
CA GLU A 462 16.76 14.88 -1.80
C GLU A 462 16.61 15.52 -0.41
N ILE A 463 17.06 14.84 0.65
CA ILE A 463 17.12 15.39 2.01
C ILE A 463 18.07 16.60 2.07
N ALA A 464 19.26 16.50 1.48
CA ALA A 464 20.21 17.62 1.40
C ALA A 464 19.62 18.83 0.66
N TRP A 465 18.92 18.61 -0.47
CA TRP A 465 18.18 19.65 -1.19
C TRP A 465 17.12 20.34 -0.33
N HIS A 466 16.32 19.58 0.44
CA HIS A 466 15.32 20.13 1.34
C HIS A 466 15.93 20.95 2.50
N LYS A 467 17.03 20.47 3.09
CA LYS A 467 17.76 21.19 4.15
C LYS A 467 18.33 22.50 3.64
N ALA A 468 19.02 22.49 2.49
CA ALA A 468 19.51 23.71 1.84
C ALA A 468 18.39 24.71 1.56
N PHE A 469 17.25 24.24 1.01
CA PHE A 469 16.10 25.08 0.74
C PHE A 469 15.56 25.75 2.01
N LYS A 470 15.38 25.00 3.11
CA LYS A 470 14.89 25.55 4.39
C LYS A 470 15.87 26.52 5.04
N VAL A 471 17.18 26.31 4.90
CA VAL A 471 18.20 27.24 5.43
C VAL A 471 18.19 28.57 4.69
N LEU A 472 18.01 28.55 3.36
CA LEU A 472 17.96 29.76 2.53
C LEU A 472 16.60 30.47 2.53
N ASN A 473 15.51 29.76 2.81
CA ASN A 473 14.14 30.26 2.69
C ASN A 473 13.37 30.10 4.02
N GLN A 474 13.97 30.52 5.14
CA GLN A 474 13.41 30.31 6.50
C GLN A 474 12.03 30.97 6.70
N ASP A 475 11.82 32.15 6.11
CA ASP A 475 10.55 32.88 6.18
C ASP A 475 9.49 32.38 5.17
N TYR A 476 9.82 31.40 4.33
CA TYR A 476 8.89 30.89 3.33
C TYR A 476 7.80 30.05 4.01
N PRO A 477 6.50 30.36 3.81
CA PRO A 477 5.43 29.64 4.44
C PRO A 477 5.24 28.30 3.73
N PHE A 478 6.01 27.29 4.14
CA PHE A 478 5.98 25.92 3.58
C PHE A 478 4.59 25.26 3.74
N ASN A 479 3.79 25.75 4.70
CA ASN A 479 2.38 25.39 4.91
C ASN A 479 1.45 26.60 4.61
N GLY A 480 1.82 27.42 3.63
CA GLY A 480 1.14 28.66 3.26
C GLY A 480 -0.14 28.46 2.44
N PRO A 481 -0.86 29.56 2.12
CA PRO A 481 -2.09 29.49 1.33
C PRO A 481 -1.84 28.98 -0.09
N VAL A 482 -2.87 28.35 -0.66
CA VAL A 482 -2.85 27.72 -1.99
C VAL A 482 -2.60 28.75 -3.09
N HIS A 483 -1.35 28.86 -3.51
CA HIS A 483 -0.88 29.62 -4.67
C HIS A 483 0.08 28.73 -5.45
N LYS A 484 0.00 28.74 -6.79
CA LYS A 484 0.71 27.81 -7.67
C LYS A 484 2.20 27.61 -7.34
N LEU A 485 2.91 28.71 -7.03
CA LEU A 485 4.32 28.66 -6.60
C LEU A 485 4.57 27.82 -5.32
N HIS A 486 3.66 27.86 -4.34
CA HIS A 486 3.77 27.06 -3.11
C HIS A 486 3.50 25.58 -3.39
N GLN A 487 2.50 25.28 -4.22
CA GLN A 487 2.23 23.92 -4.70
C GLN A 487 3.47 23.36 -5.44
N ASP A 488 4.05 24.12 -6.36
CA ASP A 488 5.26 23.71 -7.11
C ASP A 488 6.45 23.39 -6.18
N VAL A 489 6.67 24.19 -5.13
CA VAL A 489 7.72 23.94 -4.13
C VAL A 489 7.43 22.70 -3.29
N GLN A 490 6.20 22.54 -2.80
CA GLN A 490 5.79 21.38 -2.00
C GLN A 490 5.85 20.07 -2.80
N LEU A 491 5.49 20.06 -4.10
CA LEU A 491 5.67 18.89 -4.97
C LEU A 491 7.14 18.54 -5.19
N THR A 492 8.02 19.54 -5.17
CA THR A 492 9.44 19.39 -5.51
C THR A 492 10.28 18.94 -4.31
N MET A 493 9.96 19.38 -3.09
CA MET A 493 10.72 19.06 -1.88
C MET A 493 10.23 17.78 -1.22
N ILE A 494 11.12 17.01 -0.60
CA ILE A 494 10.74 15.91 0.30
C ILE A 494 9.98 16.50 1.50
N ASP A 495 8.97 15.81 2.04
CA ASP A 495 8.22 16.29 3.21
C ASP A 495 9.09 16.20 4.48
N PRO A 496 9.01 17.15 5.45
CA PRO A 496 9.75 17.07 6.70
C PRO A 496 9.60 15.74 7.46
N GLN A 497 8.41 15.12 7.47
CA GLN A 497 8.21 13.84 8.15
C GLN A 497 8.90 12.68 7.44
N GLU A 498 8.99 12.72 6.11
CA GLU A 498 9.80 11.75 5.35
C GLU A 498 11.29 11.89 5.69
N VAL A 499 11.79 13.13 5.85
CA VAL A 499 13.16 13.40 6.33
C VAL A 499 13.35 12.81 7.73
N ASP A 500 12.47 13.14 8.68
CA ASP A 500 12.54 12.67 10.07
C ASP A 500 12.48 11.13 10.16
N ALA A 501 11.66 10.48 9.32
CA ALA A 501 11.53 9.03 9.28
C ALA A 501 12.80 8.34 8.73
N VAL A 502 13.41 8.90 7.67
CA VAL A 502 14.68 8.39 7.12
C VAL A 502 15.83 8.63 8.09
N GLU A 503 15.88 9.79 8.75
CA GLU A 503 16.90 10.07 9.79
C GLU A 503 16.72 9.18 11.03
N THR A 504 15.48 8.86 11.41
CA THR A 504 15.18 7.92 12.50
C THR A 504 15.70 6.51 12.18
N LEU A 505 15.52 6.06 10.93
CA LEU A 505 16.06 4.81 10.43
C LEU A 505 17.60 4.83 10.37
N LEU A 506 18.20 5.88 9.81
CA LEU A 506 19.65 6.04 9.65
C LEU A 506 20.38 6.05 10.99
N ASN A 507 19.88 6.83 11.96
CA ASN A 507 20.52 7.01 13.27
C ASN A 507 20.18 5.87 14.26
N GLY A 508 19.26 4.96 13.92
CA GLY A 508 18.80 3.89 14.81
C GLY A 508 18.12 4.40 16.09
N THR A 509 17.52 5.58 16.06
CA THR A 509 16.95 6.27 17.24
C THR A 509 15.59 5.71 17.67
N SER A 510 14.93 4.92 16.83
CA SER A 510 13.68 4.23 17.15
C SER A 510 13.88 2.71 17.10
N PRO A 511 13.37 1.95 18.09
CA PRO A 511 13.38 0.48 18.02
C PRO A 511 12.44 -0.06 16.92
N ILE A 512 11.48 0.76 16.45
CA ILE A 512 10.50 0.39 15.42
C ILE A 512 11.16 0.22 14.05
N LEU A 513 12.11 1.06 13.66
CA LEU A 513 12.66 1.07 12.30
C LEU A 513 14.04 0.44 12.25
N ARG A 514 14.25 -0.54 11.37
CA ARG A 514 15.53 -1.19 11.13
C ARG A 514 15.73 -1.50 9.64
N ALA A 515 16.99 -1.67 9.26
CA ALA A 515 17.40 -2.20 7.95
C ALA A 515 18.38 -3.36 8.12
N ASP A 516 18.44 -4.26 7.13
CA ASP A 516 19.44 -5.35 7.07
C ASP A 516 20.67 -5.03 6.19
N PHE A 517 20.76 -3.79 5.72
CA PHE A 517 21.81 -3.27 4.84
C PHE A 517 22.23 -1.84 5.25
N ASN A 518 23.26 -1.32 4.61
CA ASN A 518 23.75 0.04 4.89
C ASN A 518 22.82 1.10 4.29
N ILE A 519 22.33 2.03 5.11
CA ILE A 519 21.46 3.13 4.68
C ILE A 519 22.27 4.31 4.10
N GLY A 520 23.61 4.20 4.02
CA GLY A 520 24.50 5.26 3.56
C GLY A 520 24.77 6.29 4.66
N VAL A 521 25.13 7.51 4.28
CA VAL A 521 25.35 8.63 5.20
C VAL A 521 24.57 9.87 4.75
N ALA A 522 24.14 10.68 5.73
CA ALA A 522 23.52 11.96 5.46
C ALA A 522 24.46 12.83 4.62
N GLN A 523 23.92 13.46 3.56
CA GLN A 523 24.71 14.25 2.63
C GLN A 523 24.80 15.71 3.07
N GLU A 524 26.03 16.24 3.05
CA GLU A 524 26.31 17.66 3.29
C GLU A 524 25.66 18.54 2.21
N TYR A 525 25.13 19.70 2.62
CA TYR A 525 24.31 20.55 1.77
C TYR A 525 24.84 21.99 1.61
N ASP A 526 26.02 22.30 2.16
CA ASP A 526 26.68 23.60 2.01
C ASP A 526 27.01 23.94 0.55
N SER A 527 27.40 22.95 -0.27
CA SER A 527 27.60 23.15 -1.71
C SER A 527 26.30 23.53 -2.42
N ILE A 528 25.19 22.87 -2.08
CA ILE A 528 23.86 23.20 -2.60
C ILE A 528 23.50 24.64 -2.21
N ILE A 529 23.72 25.04 -0.95
CA ILE A 529 23.47 26.42 -0.50
C ILE A 529 24.26 27.43 -1.35
N ASN A 530 25.56 27.21 -1.55
CA ASN A 530 26.39 28.10 -2.36
C ASN A 530 25.95 28.16 -3.83
N ASP A 531 25.60 27.01 -4.42
CA ASP A 531 25.19 26.88 -5.82
C ASP A 531 23.76 27.39 -6.10
N THR A 532 22.93 27.59 -5.07
CA THR A 532 21.50 27.92 -5.21
C THR A 532 21.07 29.19 -4.49
N GLY A 533 21.90 29.78 -3.63
CA GLY A 533 21.59 30.98 -2.84
C GLY A 533 21.29 32.26 -3.66
N HIS A 534 21.48 32.22 -4.98
CA HIS A 534 21.13 33.28 -5.92
C HIS A 534 19.81 33.03 -6.68
N LEU A 535 19.20 31.85 -6.54
CA LEU A 535 17.99 31.44 -7.26
C LEU A 535 16.73 31.93 -6.55
N HIS A 536 15.75 32.40 -7.33
CA HIS A 536 14.41 32.63 -6.80
C HIS A 536 13.72 31.29 -6.50
N VAL A 537 12.82 31.26 -5.52
CA VAL A 537 12.13 30.05 -5.03
C VAL A 537 11.54 29.18 -6.16
N GLY A 538 10.99 29.80 -7.21
CA GLY A 538 10.42 29.07 -8.35
C GLY A 538 11.46 28.32 -9.22
N ASP A 539 12.70 28.79 -9.27
CA ASP A 539 13.75 28.24 -10.14
C ASP A 539 14.37 26.96 -9.54
N TRP A 540 14.20 26.75 -8.23
CA TRP A 540 14.66 25.55 -7.53
C TRP A 540 14.09 24.25 -8.09
N LYS A 541 12.84 24.26 -8.57
CA LYS A 541 12.21 23.10 -9.22
C LYS A 541 13.00 22.64 -10.44
N PHE A 542 13.30 23.58 -11.33
CA PHE A 542 14.07 23.29 -12.54
C PHE A 542 15.52 22.91 -12.21
N LYS A 543 16.19 23.65 -11.30
CA LYS A 543 17.56 23.35 -10.89
C LYS A 543 17.69 21.96 -10.24
N LYS A 544 16.82 21.61 -9.29
CA LYS A 544 16.81 20.28 -8.65
C LYS A 544 16.58 19.18 -9.71
N TYR A 545 15.61 19.37 -10.61
CA TYR A 545 15.36 18.43 -11.70
C TYR A 545 16.60 18.18 -12.56
N CYS A 546 17.26 19.24 -13.05
CA CYS A 546 18.48 19.12 -13.86
C CYS A 546 19.70 18.53 -13.12
N THR A 547 19.74 18.60 -11.79
CA THR A 547 20.83 18.02 -10.99
C THR A 547 20.56 16.57 -10.56
N LEU A 548 19.29 16.15 -10.48
CA LEU A 548 18.89 14.77 -10.16
C LEU A 548 18.55 13.91 -11.38
N SER A 549 18.61 14.48 -12.60
CA SER A 549 18.29 13.77 -13.85
C SER A 549 19.42 12.92 -14.44
N ASP A 550 20.61 12.90 -13.83
CA ASP A 550 21.75 12.12 -14.32
C ASP A 550 21.52 10.60 -14.21
N SER A 551 22.15 9.85 -15.12
CA SER A 551 21.74 8.49 -15.46
C SER A 551 21.86 7.46 -14.32
N PHE A 552 20.72 6.94 -13.88
CA PHE A 552 20.65 5.80 -12.96
C PHE A 552 21.12 4.51 -13.63
N GLU A 553 22.06 3.81 -13.00
CA GLU A 553 22.40 2.44 -13.37
C GLU A 553 21.23 1.51 -13.03
N ARG A 554 20.81 0.68 -13.98
CA ARG A 554 19.73 -0.30 -13.79
C ARG A 554 20.20 -1.39 -12.82
N PRO A 555 19.32 -1.97 -11.98
CA PRO A 555 19.65 -3.22 -11.29
C PRO A 555 20.00 -4.29 -12.34
N THR A 556 21.26 -4.72 -12.34
CA THR A 556 21.93 -5.41 -13.44
C THR A 556 21.67 -6.92 -13.47
N HIS A 557 20.42 -7.35 -13.69
CA HIS A 557 20.19 -8.68 -14.27
C HIS A 557 18.81 -8.85 -14.93
N GLU A 558 18.81 -9.30 -16.19
CA GLU A 558 17.58 -9.70 -16.89
C GLU A 558 16.92 -10.94 -16.24
N VAL A 559 17.74 -11.84 -15.66
CA VAL A 559 17.27 -13.01 -14.90
C VAL A 559 16.48 -12.60 -13.66
N ASP A 560 16.84 -11.50 -13.00
CA ASP A 560 16.07 -10.95 -11.87
C ASP A 560 14.69 -10.48 -12.35
N TYR A 561 14.64 -9.73 -13.46
CA TYR A 561 13.37 -9.28 -14.03
C TYR A 561 12.45 -10.45 -14.40
N ARG A 562 12.95 -11.46 -15.12
CA ARG A 562 12.20 -12.68 -15.47
C ARG A 562 11.72 -13.43 -14.21
N THR A 563 12.55 -13.48 -13.16
CA THR A 563 12.18 -14.08 -11.87
C THR A 563 11.01 -13.32 -11.23
N ARG A 564 11.12 -11.99 -11.09
CA ARG A 564 10.04 -11.13 -10.56
C ARG A 564 8.76 -11.18 -11.41
N LEU A 565 8.89 -11.32 -12.73
CA LEU A 565 7.77 -11.51 -13.66
C LEU A 565 7.06 -12.84 -13.36
N SER A 566 7.77 -13.96 -13.32
CA SER A 566 7.21 -15.29 -13.00
C SER A 566 6.66 -15.40 -11.58
N GLN A 567 7.16 -14.60 -10.64
CA GLN A 567 6.59 -14.49 -9.30
C GLN A 567 5.25 -13.77 -9.32
N ASN A 568 5.03 -12.76 -10.17
CA ASN A 568 3.78 -11.98 -10.21
C ASN A 568 2.77 -12.44 -11.27
N PHE A 569 3.20 -13.23 -12.25
CA PHE A 569 2.36 -13.73 -13.34
C PHE A 569 2.45 -15.26 -13.48
N GLU A 570 1.36 -15.85 -13.94
CA GLU A 570 1.37 -17.11 -14.68
C GLU A 570 1.40 -16.75 -16.17
N ILE A 571 2.24 -17.43 -16.95
CA ILE A 571 2.48 -17.12 -18.36
C ILE A 571 2.45 -18.44 -19.13
N GLN A 572 1.78 -18.43 -20.28
CA GLN A 572 1.79 -19.50 -21.28
C GLN A 572 2.20 -18.89 -22.62
N THR A 573 3.01 -19.64 -23.36
CA THR A 573 3.44 -19.34 -24.72
C THR A 573 3.16 -20.59 -25.57
N ASP A 574 2.66 -20.42 -26.79
CA ASP A 574 2.51 -21.52 -27.76
C ASP A 574 3.85 -22.21 -28.12
#